data_AF-A7TA07-F1
#
_entry.id   AF-A7TA07-F1
#
_cell.length_a   1.000
_cell.length_b   1.000
_cell.length_c   1.000
_cell.angle_alpha   90.00
_cell.angle_beta   90.00
_cell.angle_gamma   90.00
#
_symmetry.space_group_name_H-M   'P 1'
#
loop_
_entity.id
_entity.type
_entity.pdbx_description
1 polymer ?
#
loop_
_entity_poly.entity_id
_entity_poly.type
_entity_poly.pdbx_seq_one_letter_code
_entity_poly.pdbx_strand_id
1 'polypeptide(L)'
;MLHFQHVNCMLHFQHVNCMLHFQHVNCMLHFQHVNCMLHFQHVNCMLHFQHVNCMLHFQHVNCMLHFQHVNCMLHFHHVNCMLHFQHVNCMLHFQHVNCMLHFQHVNCMLHFHHVNCMLHFQHVNCMLHFQHVNCMLHFQHVNCMLHFQHVNCMLHFQHVNCMLHFQHVNCMLHFQHVNCMLHFQH
;
A
#
# COMPACT_ATOMS: atom_id res chain seq x y z
N MET A 1 3.87 24.90 7.97
CA MET A 1 4.72 23.82 7.46
C MET A 1 5.92 23.72 8.39
N LEU A 2 6.25 22.53 8.89
CA LEU A 2 7.41 22.32 9.78
C LEU A 2 8.43 21.41 9.11
N HIS A 3 9.71 21.71 9.29
CA HIS A 3 10.82 20.94 8.75
C HIS A 3 11.67 20.37 9.87
N PHE A 4 11.97 19.08 9.78
CA PHE A 4 12.83 18.35 10.71
C PHE A 4 14.02 17.81 9.93
N GLN A 5 15.22 18.18 10.35
CA GLN A 5 16.48 17.78 9.72
C GLN A 5 17.44 17.22 10.77
N HIS A 6 17.95 16.01 10.55
CA HIS A 6 18.91 15.37 11.46
C HIS A 6 18.42 15.24 12.90
N VAL A 7 17.16 14.80 13.07
CA VAL A 7 16.50 14.67 14.38
C VAL A 7 16.03 13.25 14.61
N ASN A 8 15.95 12.84 15.87
CA ASN A 8 15.13 11.73 16.31
C ASN A 8 13.93 12.29 17.09
N CYS A 9 12.70 11.96 16.70
CA CYS A 9 11.52 12.56 17.33
C CYS A 9 10.38 11.57 17.56
N MET A 10 9.63 11.80 18.63
CA MET A 10 8.34 11.17 18.88
C MET A 10 7.30 12.29 19.02
N LEU A 11 6.27 12.29 18.17
CA LEU A 11 5.27 13.35 18.16
C LEU A 11 3.86 12.77 18.14
N HIS A 12 2.96 13.42 18.87
CA HIS A 12 1.53 13.11 18.90
C HIS A 12 0.74 14.32 18.44
N PHE A 13 -0.16 14.11 17.48
CA PHE A 13 -1.04 15.13 16.92
C PHE A 13 -2.49 14.74 17.15
N GLN A 14 -3.25 15.64 17.77
CA GLN A 14 -4.68 15.46 18.03
C GLN A 14 -5.43 16.70 17.54
N HIS A 15 -6.42 16.52 16.66
CA HIS A 15 -7.26 17.61 16.14
C HIS A 15 -6.47 18.72 15.43
N VAL A 16 -5.62 18.33 14.47
CA VAL A 16 -4.71 19.25 13.78
C VAL A 16 -4.84 19.12 12.26
N ASN A 17 -4.58 20.22 11.55
CA ASN A 17 -4.20 20.21 10.15
C ASN A 17 -2.70 20.53 10.04
N CYS A 18 -1.89 19.64 9.45
CA CYS A 18 -0.43 19.85 9.42
C CYS A 18 0.22 19.51 8.07
N MET A 19 1.35 20.18 7.82
CA MET A 19 2.27 19.85 6.73
C MET A 19 3.67 19.73 7.32
N LEU A 20 4.27 18.55 7.23
CA LEU A 20 5.58 18.25 7.83
C LEU A 20 6.54 17.68 6.80
N HIS A 21 7.79 18.06 6.88
CA HIS A 21 8.88 17.52 6.07
C HIS A 21 9.98 16.97 6.97
N PHE A 22 10.41 15.74 6.70
CA PHE A 22 11.43 15.03 7.45
C PHE A 22 12.58 14.63 6.53
N GLN A 23 13.80 15.04 6.89
CA GLN A 23 15.00 14.72 6.12
C GLN A 23 16.09 14.19 7.07
N HIS A 24 16.59 12.98 6.81
CA HIS A 24 17.58 12.32 7.68
C HIS A 24 17.10 12.19 9.13
N VAL A 25 15.93 11.59 9.32
CA VAL A 25 15.24 11.49 10.62
C VAL A 25 14.96 10.04 10.98
N ASN A 26 14.95 9.72 12.28
CA ASN A 26 14.19 8.57 12.79
C ASN A 26 12.99 9.08 13.59
N CYS A 27 11.77 8.65 13.26
CA CYS A 27 10.58 9.18 13.93
C CYS A 27 9.49 8.17 14.24
N MET A 28 8.77 8.43 15.32
CA MET A 28 7.50 7.80 15.65
C MET A 28 6.41 8.87 15.72
N LEU A 29 5.38 8.77 14.89
CA LEU A 29 4.31 9.76 14.85
C LEU A 29 2.94 9.10 15.04
N HIS A 30 2.12 9.72 15.88
CA HIS A 30 0.72 9.33 16.07
C HIS A 30 -0.20 10.48 15.70
N PHE A 31 -1.22 10.18 14.89
CA PHE A 31 -2.20 11.13 14.40
C PHE A 31 -3.60 10.66 14.71
N GLN A 32 -4.38 11.49 15.40
CA GLN A 32 -5.77 11.23 15.73
C GLN A 32 -6.63 12.42 15.33
N HIS A 33 -7.64 12.19 14.48
CA HIS A 33 -8.51 13.25 13.94
C HIS A 33 -7.74 14.37 13.24
N VAL A 34 -6.97 14.01 12.20
CA VAL A 34 -6.03 14.93 11.54
C VAL A 34 -6.27 14.97 10.03
N ASN A 35 -6.01 16.13 9.41
CA ASN A 35 -5.68 16.17 7.98
C ASN A 35 -4.19 16.52 7.82
N CYS A 36 -3.43 15.71 7.10
CA CYS A 36 -1.98 15.93 7.00
C CYS A 36 -1.38 15.67 5.62
N MET A 37 -0.29 16.39 5.35
CA MET A 37 0.63 16.10 4.24
C MET A 37 2.02 15.92 4.82
N LEU A 38 2.63 14.75 4.60
CA LEU A 38 3.96 14.43 5.12
C LEU A 38 4.91 14.04 3.99
N HIS A 39 6.12 14.58 4.05
CA HIS A 39 7.22 14.21 3.15
C HIS A 39 8.37 13.64 3.97
N PHE A 40 8.88 12.49 3.54
CA PHE A 40 9.97 11.78 4.20
C PHE A 40 11.07 11.47 3.20
N GLN A 41 12.29 11.93 3.48
CA GLN A 41 13.48 11.69 2.67
C GLN A 41 14.61 11.14 3.56
N HIS A 42 15.11 9.94 3.25
CA HIS A 42 16.14 9.26 4.07
C HIS A 42 15.72 9.09 5.53
N VAL A 43 14.63 8.34 5.75
CA VAL A 43 13.99 8.23 7.07
C VAL A 43 13.80 6.77 7.47
N ASN A 44 13.86 6.48 8.77
CA ASN A 44 13.18 5.32 9.34
C ASN A 44 11.99 5.79 10.19
N CYS A 45 10.78 5.30 9.91
CA CYS A 45 9.60 5.78 10.62
C CYS A 45 8.57 4.72 10.99
N MET A 46 7.89 4.96 12.11
CA MET A 46 6.66 4.28 12.49
C MET A 46 5.52 5.30 12.59
N LEU A 47 4.45 5.13 11.82
CA LEU A 47 3.32 6.06 11.83
C LEU A 47 2.01 5.33 12.15
N HIS A 48 1.21 5.93 13.02
CA HIS A 48 -0.14 5.48 13.34
C HIS A 48 -1.15 6.58 13.02
N PHE A 49 -2.18 6.24 12.26
CA PHE A 49 -3.24 7.15 11.84
C PHE A 49 -4.61 6.59 12.22
N GLN A 50 -5.36 7.37 12.99
CA GLN A 50 -6.74 7.06 13.38
C GLN A 50 -7.67 8.22 13.01
N HIS A 51 -8.69 7.96 12.18
CA HIS A 51 -9.62 8.98 11.68
C HIS A 51 -8.90 10.14 10.97
N VAL A 52 -8.22 9.84 9.87
CA VAL A 52 -7.32 10.79 9.18
C VAL A 52 -7.64 10.88 7.68
N ASN A 53 -7.44 12.06 7.10
CA ASN A 53 -7.17 12.18 5.66
C ASN A 53 -5.69 12.56 5.47
N CYS A 54 -4.95 11.81 4.66
CA CYS A 54 -3.51 12.07 4.51
C CYS A 54 -2.96 11.89 3.09
N MET A 55 -1.90 12.65 2.81
CA MET A 55 -1.03 12.47 1.66
C MET A 55 0.40 12.26 2.15
N LEU A 56 1.01 11.13 1.84
CA LEU A 56 2.37 10.82 2.28
C LEU A 56 3.28 10.52 1.09
N HIS A 57 4.48 11.10 1.12
CA HIS A 57 5.53 10.83 0.15
C HIS A 57 6.77 10.31 0.87
N PHE A 58 7.29 9.18 0.40
CA PHE A 58 8.45 8.50 0.97
C PHE A 58 9.51 8.28 -0.11
N GLN A 59 10.72 8.78 0.16
CA GLN A 59 11.89 8.59 -0.69
C GLN A 59 13.07 8.06 0.13
N HIS A 60 13.60 6.88 -0.22
CA HIS A 60 14.67 6.21 0.52
C HIS A 60 14.31 5.99 2.00
N VAL A 61 13.25 5.20 2.26
CA VAL A 61 12.68 5.06 3.60
C VAL A 61 12.55 3.58 4.00
N ASN A 62 12.70 3.28 5.29
CA ASN A 62 12.10 2.09 5.89
C ASN A 62 10.94 2.51 6.79
N CYS A 63 9.74 1.97 6.56
CA CYS A 63 8.56 2.40 7.32
C CYS A 63 7.60 1.28 7.74
N MET A 64 6.96 1.49 8.89
CA MET A 64 5.79 0.74 9.33
C MET A 64 4.62 1.70 9.51
N LEU A 65 3.52 1.48 8.80
CA LEU A 65 2.34 2.35 8.86
C LEU A 65 1.10 1.56 9.26
N HIS A 66 0.32 2.14 10.18
CA HIS A 66 -0.99 1.61 10.57
C HIS A 66 -2.07 2.67 10.34
N PHE A 67 -3.12 2.28 9.64
CA PHE A 67 -4.24 3.14 9.29
C PHE A 67 -5.56 2.52 9.72
N GLN A 68 -6.33 3.29 10.51
CA GLN A 68 -7.68 2.92 10.94
C GLN A 68 -8.65 4.06 10.63
N HIS A 69 -9.69 3.78 9.82
CA HIS A 69 -10.67 4.77 9.35
C HIS A 69 -10.02 5.96 8.63
N VAL A 70 -9.40 5.70 7.48
CA VAL A 70 -8.57 6.69 6.77
C VAL A 70 -8.93 6.80 5.30
N ASN A 71 -8.81 8.01 4.74
CA ASN A 71 -8.61 8.19 3.29
C ASN A 71 -7.16 8.62 3.05
N CYS A 72 -6.43 7.91 2.19
CA CYS A 72 -5.01 8.22 1.98
C CYS A 72 -4.53 8.10 0.53
N MET A 73 -3.53 8.91 0.22
CA MET A 73 -2.70 8.78 -0.99
C MET A 73 -1.25 8.65 -0.58
N LEU A 74 -0.61 7.52 -0.94
CA LEU A 74 0.78 7.26 -0.56
C LEU A 74 1.64 7.03 -1.80
N HIS A 75 2.81 7.65 -1.82
CA HIS A 75 3.83 7.45 -2.83
C HIS A 75 5.13 6.96 -2.19
N PHE A 76 5.65 5.86 -2.72
CA PHE A 76 6.86 5.22 -2.22
C PHE A 76 7.88 5.05 -3.35
N HIS A 77 9.08 5.59 -3.14
CA HIS A 77 10.21 5.47 -4.07
C HIS A 77 11.46 4.99 -3.32
N HIS A 78 12.00 3.83 -3.70
CA HIS A 78 13.10 3.16 -3.00
C HIS A 78 12.81 2.92 -1.50
N VAL A 79 11.84 2.06 -1.22
CA VAL A 79 11.32 1.87 0.16
C VAL A 79 11.28 0.39 0.54
N ASN A 80 11.49 0.09 1.82
CA ASN A 80 10.98 -1.14 2.44
C ASN A 80 9.83 -0.78 3.39
N CYS A 81 8.66 -1.39 3.23
CA CYS A 81 7.51 -1.02 4.05
C CYS A 81 6.62 -2.18 4.50
N MET A 82 6.03 -2.02 5.69
CA MET A 82 4.91 -2.82 6.18
C MET A 82 3.72 -1.90 6.42
N LEU A 83 2.60 -2.16 5.75
CA LEU A 83 1.39 -1.34 5.88
C LEU A 83 0.19 -2.19 6.33
N HIS A 84 -0.54 -1.67 7.31
CA HIS A 84 -1.80 -2.26 7.76
C HIS A 84 -2.93 -1.24 7.61
N PHE A 85 -4.01 -1.65 6.94
CA PHE A 85 -5.17 -0.81 6.66
C PHE A 85 -6.45 -1.49 7.15
N GLN A 86 -7.22 -0.78 7.97
CA GLN A 86 -8.53 -1.20 8.45
C GLN A 86 -9.56 -0.09 8.18
N HIS A 87 -10.62 -0.41 7.41
CA HIS A 87 -11.65 0.55 7.00
C HIS A 87 -11.08 1.77 6.26
N VAL A 88 -10.51 1.55 5.07
CA VAL A 88 -9.74 2.58 4.36
C VAL A 88 -10.18 2.72 2.90
N ASN A 89 -10.13 3.94 2.37
CA ASN A 89 -10.00 4.17 0.93
C ASN A 89 -8.58 4.65 0.62
N CYS A 90 -7.88 3.99 -0.30
CA CYS A 90 -6.50 4.36 -0.58
C CYS A 90 -6.08 4.30 -2.06
N MET A 91 -5.14 5.17 -2.42
CA MET A 91 -4.38 5.10 -3.65
C MET A 91 -2.90 4.99 -3.30
N LEU A 92 -2.24 3.90 -3.70
CA LEU A 92 -0.84 3.67 -3.40
C LEU A 92 -0.02 3.49 -4.68
N HIS A 93 1.12 4.17 -4.74
CA HIS A 93 2.10 4.03 -5.81
C HIS A 93 3.44 3.58 -5.24
N PHE A 94 3.97 2.49 -5.79
CA PHE A 94 5.22 1.88 -5.36
C PHE A 94 6.19 1.76 -6.54
N GLN A 95 7.38 2.32 -6.38
CA GLN A 95 8.47 2.22 -7.33
C GLN A 95 9.76 1.77 -6.63
N HIS A 96 10.34 0.64 -7.07
CA HIS A 96 11.54 0.04 -6.46
C HIS A 96 11.33 -0.25 -4.96
N VAL A 97 10.36 -1.10 -4.64
CA VAL A 97 9.92 -1.35 -3.26
C VAL A 97 9.93 -2.83 -2.90
N ASN A 98 10.24 -3.13 -1.63
CA ASN A 98 9.81 -4.38 -1.01
C ASN A 98 8.69 -4.07 0.01
N CYS A 99 7.53 -4.72 -0.11
CA CYS A 99 6.41 -4.42 0.76
C CYS A 99 5.58 -5.62 1.21
N MET A 100 5.08 -5.54 2.44
CA MET A 100 4.00 -6.38 2.95
C MET A 100 2.79 -5.50 3.28
N LEU A 101 1.65 -5.78 2.66
CA LEU A 101 0.42 -5.00 2.87
C LEU A 101 -0.71 -5.91 3.36
N HIS A 102 -1.41 -5.45 4.39
CA HIS A 102 -2.62 -6.09 4.90
C HIS A 102 -3.78 -5.11 4.82
N PHE A 103 -4.88 -5.54 4.21
CA PHE A 103 -6.08 -4.75 4.01
C PHE A 103 -7.31 -5.48 4.55
N GLN A 104 -8.06 -4.81 5.42
CA GLN A 104 -9.33 -5.28 5.94
C GLN A 104 -10.42 -4.22 5.72
N HIS A 105 -11.47 -4.57 4.97
CA HIS A 105 -12.57 -3.65 4.59
C HIS A 105 -12.06 -2.40 3.84
N VAL A 106 -11.62 -2.57 2.59
CA VAL A 106 -10.91 -1.52 1.85
C VAL A 106 -11.43 -1.35 0.43
N ASN A 107 -11.43 -0.11 -0.06
CA ASN A 107 -11.41 0.16 -1.50
C ASN A 107 -10.03 0.72 -1.86
N CYS A 108 -9.34 0.09 -2.81
CA CYS A 108 -7.98 0.53 -3.14
C CYS A 108 -7.63 0.49 -4.64
N MET A 109 -6.73 1.40 -5.01
CA MET A 109 -6.03 1.38 -6.30
C MET A 109 -4.54 1.33 -6.02
N LEU A 110 -3.87 0.26 -6.46
CA LEU A 110 -2.44 0.06 -6.22
C LEU A 110 -1.68 -0.06 -7.53
N HIS A 111 -0.57 0.66 -7.64
CA HIS A 111 0.36 0.56 -8.76
C HIS A 111 1.74 0.16 -8.26
N PHE A 112 2.28 -0.90 -8.86
CA PHE A 112 3.58 -1.46 -8.51
C PHE A 112 4.49 -1.52 -9.73
N HIS A 113 5.67 -0.91 -9.62
CA HIS A 113 6.71 -0.93 -10.64
C HIS A 113 8.06 -1.33 -10.03
N HIS A 114 8.65 -2.44 -10.49
CA HIS A 114 9.86 -3.03 -9.91
C HIS A 114 9.72 -3.32 -8.41
N VAL A 115 8.86 -4.28 -8.07
CA VAL A 115 8.48 -4.55 -6.66
C VAL A 115 8.56 -6.03 -6.33
N ASN A 116 8.95 -6.34 -5.09
CA ASN A 116 8.60 -7.62 -4.46
C ASN A 116 7.52 -7.37 -3.40
N CYS A 117 6.38 -8.06 -3.49
CA CYS A 117 5.29 -7.82 -2.55
C CYS A 117 4.55 -9.06 -2.07
N MET A 118 4.05 -8.96 -0.84
CA MET A 118 3.06 -9.87 -0.28
C MET A 118 1.83 -9.05 0.12
N LEU A 119 0.68 -9.36 -0.47
CA LEU A 119 -0.56 -8.64 -0.21
C LEU A 119 -1.63 -9.59 0.32
N HIS A 120 -2.28 -9.18 1.41
CA HIS A 120 -3.43 -9.87 1.98
C HIS A 120 -4.64 -8.94 2.00
N PHE A 121 -5.75 -9.41 1.44
CA PHE A 121 -6.99 -8.65 1.33
C PHE A 121 -8.17 -9.45 1.90
N GLN A 122 -8.89 -8.81 2.82
CA GLN A 122 -10.14 -9.32 3.40
C GLN A 122 -11.26 -8.30 3.18
N HIS A 123 -12.33 -8.70 2.48
CA HIS A 123 -13.47 -7.83 2.10
C HIS A 123 -13.04 -6.56 1.35
N VAL A 124 -12.68 -6.68 0.07
CA VAL A 124 -12.04 -5.59 -0.67
C VAL A 124 -12.64 -5.40 -2.07
N ASN A 125 -12.74 -4.15 -2.51
CA ASN A 125 -12.80 -3.82 -3.93
C ASN A 125 -11.47 -3.21 -4.36
N CYS A 126 -10.77 -3.79 -5.34
CA CYS A 126 -9.46 -3.30 -5.73
C CYS A 126 -9.18 -3.29 -7.22
N MET A 127 -8.33 -2.34 -7.62
CA MET A 127 -7.67 -2.33 -8.94
C MET A 127 -6.18 -2.34 -8.71
N LEU A 128 -5.50 -3.39 -9.17
CA LEU A 128 -4.06 -3.56 -8.99
C LEU A 128 -3.36 -3.63 -10.34
N HIS A 129 -2.30 -2.85 -10.49
CA HIS A 129 -1.42 -2.88 -11.66
C HIS A 129 0.00 -3.24 -11.23
N PHE A 130 0.55 -4.26 -11.88
CA PHE A 130 1.87 -4.79 -11.61
C PHE A 130 2.73 -4.81 -12.87
N GLN A 131 3.91 -4.17 -12.80
CA GLN A 131 4.90 -4.18 -13.86
C GLN A 131 6.28 -4.55 -13.29
N HIS A 132 6.89 -5.62 -13.81
CA HIS A 132 8.17 -6.15 -13.32
C HIS A 132 8.13 -6.50 -11.83
N VAL A 133 7.28 -7.46 -11.46
CA VAL A 133 6.97 -7.75 -10.05
C VAL A 133 7.13 -9.24 -9.74
N ASN A 134 7.60 -9.54 -8.52
CA ASN A 134 7.34 -10.83 -7.88
C ASN A 134 6.31 -10.64 -6.76
N CYS A 135 5.18 -11.35 -6.82
CA CYS A 135 4.12 -11.14 -5.84
C CYS A 135 3.43 -12.41 -5.33
N MET A 136 3.05 -12.39 -4.06
CA MET A 136 2.11 -13.32 -3.46
C MET A 136 0.86 -12.56 -3.03
N LEU A 137 -0.30 -12.94 -3.59
CA LEU A 137 -1.56 -12.28 -3.30
C LEU A 137 -2.57 -13.27 -2.71
N HIS A 138 -3.18 -12.90 -1.59
CA HIS A 138 -4.25 -13.65 -0.94
C HIS A 138 -5.51 -12.79 -0.82
N PHE A 139 -6.64 -13.32 -1.28
CA PHE A 139 -7.93 -12.62 -1.30
C PHE A 139 -9.05 -13.47 -0.69
N GLN A 140 -9.77 -12.87 0.27
CA GLN A 140 -10.91 -13.46 0.98
C GLN A 140 -12.14 -12.52 0.91
N HIS A 141 -13.06 -12.79 -0.03
CA HIS A 141 -14.22 -11.95 -0.41
C HIS A 141 -13.86 -10.66 -1.13
N VAL A 142 -13.65 -10.73 -2.45
CA VAL A 142 -13.09 -9.60 -3.21
C VAL A 142 -13.77 -9.41 -4.57
N ASN A 143 -13.93 -8.15 -4.97
CA ASN A 143 -14.09 -7.79 -6.38
C ASN A 143 -12.79 -7.13 -6.85
N CYS A 144 -12.13 -7.68 -7.87
CA CYS A 144 -10.85 -7.14 -8.31
C CYS A 144 -10.66 -7.08 -9.82
N MET A 145 -9.90 -6.06 -10.23
CA MET A 145 -9.25 -5.99 -11.54
C MET A 145 -7.75 -6.04 -11.34
N LEU A 146 -7.10 -7.05 -11.90
CA LEU A 146 -5.65 -7.22 -11.79
C LEU A 146 -5.02 -7.20 -13.19
N HIS A 147 -4.02 -6.35 -13.36
CA HIS A 147 -3.19 -6.29 -14.56
C HIS A 147 -1.75 -6.62 -14.21
N PHE A 148 -1.17 -7.57 -14.94
CA PHE A 148 0.18 -8.05 -14.74
C PHE A 148 0.98 -7.99 -16.03
N GLN A 149 2.14 -7.35 -15.98
CA GLN A 149 3.11 -7.29 -17.08
C GLN A 149 4.51 -7.66 -16.58
N HIS A 150 5.11 -8.71 -17.15
CA HIS A 150 6.42 -9.25 -16.71
C HIS A 150 6.44 -9.61 -15.22
N VAL A 151 5.63 -10.60 -14.83
CA VAL A 151 5.39 -10.92 -13.42
C VAL A 151 5.64 -12.40 -13.12
N ASN A 152 6.16 -12.69 -11.93
CA ASN A 152 6.09 -14.00 -11.31
C ASN A 152 5.14 -13.93 -10.11
N CYS A 153 4.01 -14.66 -10.14
CA CYS A 153 3.00 -14.52 -9.10
C CYS A 153 2.40 -15.83 -8.59
N MET A 154 2.01 -15.80 -7.31
CA MET A 154 1.14 -16.79 -6.70
C MET A 154 -0.13 -16.10 -6.23
N LEU A 155 -1.28 -16.53 -6.74
CA LEU A 155 -2.57 -15.94 -6.42
C LEU A 155 -3.48 -16.99 -5.76
N HIS A 156 -3.98 -16.65 -4.58
CA HIS A 156 -4.96 -17.44 -3.85
C HIS A 156 -6.25 -16.64 -3.65
N PHE A 157 -7.36 -17.21 -4.11
CA PHE A 157 -8.69 -16.64 -3.99
C PHE A 157 -9.65 -17.64 -3.36
N GLN A 158 -10.43 -17.17 -2.38
CA GLN A 158 -11.53 -17.97 -1.82
C GLN A 158 -12.87 -17.61 -2.46
N HIS A 159 -13.38 -16.40 -2.22
CA HIS A 159 -14.63 -15.88 -2.81
C HIS A 159 -14.31 -14.63 -3.62
N VAL A 160 -14.35 -14.71 -4.95
CA VAL A 160 -13.94 -13.57 -5.80
C VAL A 160 -14.80 -13.40 -7.04
N ASN A 161 -15.01 -12.15 -7.41
CA ASN A 161 -15.33 -11.74 -8.78
C ASN A 161 -14.10 -11.02 -9.36
N CYS A 162 -13.43 -11.60 -10.35
CA CYS A 162 -12.17 -11.08 -10.88
C CYS A 162 -12.15 -10.86 -12.39
N MET A 163 -11.42 -9.83 -12.81
CA MET A 163 -10.88 -9.72 -14.16
C MET A 163 -9.36 -9.72 -14.07
N LEU A 164 -8.71 -10.70 -14.71
CA LEU A 164 -7.26 -10.86 -14.69
C LEU A 164 -6.71 -10.71 -16.11
N HIS A 165 -5.77 -9.78 -16.27
CA HIS A 165 -5.03 -9.57 -17.51
C HIS A 165 -3.55 -9.85 -17.29
N PHE A 166 -2.99 -10.71 -18.14
CA PHE A 166 -1.60 -11.15 -18.06
C PHE A 166 -0.86 -10.88 -19.37
N GLN A 167 0.35 -10.34 -19.26
CA GLN A 167 1.32 -10.25 -20.36
C GLN A 167 2.71 -10.68 -19.86
N HIS A 168 3.29 -11.72 -20.48
CA HIS A 168 4.58 -12.32 -20.06
C HIS A 168 4.61 -12.69 -18.56
N VAL A 169 3.76 -13.63 -18.15
CA VAL A 169 3.61 -13.97 -16.72
C VAL A 169 3.87 -15.45 -16.48
N ASN A 170 4.57 -15.74 -15.38
CA ASN A 170 4.59 -17.04 -14.76
C ASN A 170 3.70 -16.99 -13.51
N CYS A 171 2.59 -17.73 -13.51
CA CYS A 171 1.60 -17.66 -12.43
C CYS A 171 1.16 -19.03 -11.92
N MET A 172 0.95 -19.13 -10.61
CA MET A 172 0.16 -20.18 -9.99
C MET A 172 -1.14 -19.58 -9.46
N LEU A 173 -2.26 -20.20 -9.82
CA LEU A 173 -3.60 -19.74 -9.46
C LEU A 173 -4.31 -20.81 -8.63
N HIS A 174 -4.88 -20.42 -7.50
CA HIS A 174 -5.72 -21.27 -6.67
C HIS A 174 -7.05 -20.58 -6.37
N PHE A 175 -8.14 -21.31 -6.58
CA PHE A 175 -9.51 -20.81 -6.57
C PHE A 175 -10.41 -21.76 -5.76
N GLN A 176 -11.37 -21.23 -4.99
CA GLN A 176 -12.43 -22.01 -4.36
C GLN A 176 -13.82 -21.69 -4.94
N HIS A 177 -14.29 -20.44 -4.83
CA HIS A 177 -15.60 -19.96 -5.28
C HIS A 177 -15.44 -18.69 -6.11
N VAL A 178 -15.44 -18.84 -7.43
CA VAL A 178 -14.91 -17.81 -8.32
C VAL A 178 -15.80 -17.57 -9.52
N ASN A 179 -16.03 -16.30 -9.79
CA ASN A 179 -16.40 -15.81 -11.11
C ASN A 179 -15.20 -15.03 -11.65
N CYS A 180 -14.55 -15.51 -12.71
CA CYS A 180 -13.35 -14.85 -13.23
C CYS A 180 -13.33 -14.79 -14.75
N MET A 181 -12.92 -13.64 -15.26
CA MET A 181 -12.51 -13.47 -16.66
C MET A 181 -10.99 -13.44 -16.72
N LEU A 182 -10.41 -14.29 -17.57
CA LEU A 182 -8.96 -14.39 -17.78
C LEU A 182 -8.61 -13.95 -19.19
N HIS A 183 -7.63 -13.06 -19.31
CA HIS A 183 -7.07 -12.65 -20.59
C HIS A 183 -5.55 -12.78 -20.57
N PHE A 184 -5.01 -13.56 -21.49
CA PHE A 184 -3.58 -13.73 -21.68
C PHE A 184 -3.15 -13.12 -23.00
N GLN A 185 -2.13 -12.28 -22.95
CA GLN A 185 -1.42 -11.77 -24.10
C GLN A 185 0.00 -12.31 -24.09
N HIS A 186 0.41 -12.90 -25.22
CA HIS A 186 1.75 -13.43 -25.42
C HIS A 186 2.77 -12.34 -25.69
#